data_AF-A0A351XDH6-F1
#
_entry.id   AF-A0A351XDH6-F1
#
_cell.length_a   1.000
_cell.length_b   1.000
_cell.length_c   1.000
_cell.angle_alpha   90.00
_cell.angle_beta   90.00
_cell.angle_gamma   90.00
#
_symmetry.space_group_name_H-M   'P 1'
#
loop_
_entity.id
_entity.type
_entity.pdbx_description
1 polymer ?
#
loop_
_entity_poly.entity_id
_entity_poly.type
_entity_poly.pdbx_seq_one_letter_code
_entity_poly.pdbx_strand_id
1 'polypeptide(L)'
;PFRLYKINTHQGGHQVPLIISKGSGLPDGGGIRRQYQHVTDLLPTILDLVGVEMATSKGGRPVPAPAGVSFTASMGDVSAASTHPEQYYEQVGHRGMYRDGWSAVVCRKARTPFSEEVWELHNLVEDPTESRNLADEYPEKVAELVEAWERAAWANQVFPLDEGNNVKNLLRPPWNADTEAEARFRPGSPTTERYRSLQLVDSRSFEVEVSLEVADGDRGTLVAHGDQGGGYALYVVDGRLLLAWNGYGCMTEVDGGPLAAGTSSIILAVEAVGNLSVHVDLRVDETVVAGARDLPALTAIAPFQGIDVGIDRRSPVSWTIRERYGTFGWSGILHHVTYRPGELAPDAGQRWLDVLRESGTKYE
;
A
#
# COMPACT_ATOMS: atom_id res chain seq x y z
N PRO A 1 -14.25 12.26 -18.02
CA PRO A 1 -14.17 10.83 -18.42
C PRO A 1 -12.79 10.57 -19.02
N PHE A 2 -11.78 10.39 -18.16
CA PHE A 2 -10.40 10.20 -18.61
C PHE A 2 -10.21 8.80 -19.22
N ARG A 3 -9.30 8.69 -20.19
CA ARG A 3 -9.04 7.45 -20.93
C ARG A 3 -8.20 6.48 -20.09
N LEU A 4 -8.56 5.19 -20.18
CA LEU A 4 -8.01 4.08 -19.39
C LEU A 4 -8.17 4.29 -17.87
N TYR A 5 -7.36 3.60 -17.07
CA TYR A 5 -7.50 3.52 -15.61
C TYR A 5 -6.17 3.11 -14.95
N LYS A 6 -6.21 2.78 -13.65
CA LYS A 6 -5.09 2.29 -12.83
C LYS A 6 -4.13 1.38 -13.62
N ILE A 7 -2.82 1.60 -13.44
CA ILE A 7 -1.67 0.99 -14.14
C ILE A 7 -1.27 1.73 -15.42
N ASN A 8 -2.19 2.39 -16.13
CA ASN A 8 -1.84 3.08 -17.37
C ASN A 8 -1.24 4.47 -17.13
N THR A 9 -0.47 4.94 -18.10
CA THR A 9 0.15 6.29 -18.11
C THR A 9 -0.70 7.34 -18.81
N HIS A 10 -1.89 6.96 -19.28
CA HIS A 10 -2.92 7.90 -19.73
C HIS A 10 -3.57 8.58 -18.52
N GLN A 11 -4.24 9.71 -18.74
CA GLN A 11 -4.85 10.53 -17.68
C GLN A 11 -5.72 9.71 -16.72
N GLY A 12 -6.46 8.71 -17.20
CA GLY A 12 -7.31 7.89 -16.32
C GLY A 12 -6.54 7.06 -15.28
N GLY A 13 -5.25 6.82 -15.50
CA GLY A 13 -4.39 6.08 -14.58
C GLY A 13 -3.70 6.92 -13.51
N HIS A 14 -3.56 8.24 -13.72
CA HIS A 14 -2.79 9.11 -12.82
C HIS A 14 -3.45 10.46 -12.48
N GLN A 15 -4.57 10.83 -13.13
CA GLN A 15 -5.34 12.03 -12.80
C GLN A 15 -6.33 11.72 -11.66
N VAL A 16 -5.98 12.14 -10.45
CA VAL A 16 -6.74 11.86 -9.22
C VAL A 16 -7.18 13.15 -8.51
N PRO A 17 -8.30 13.14 -7.76
CA PRO A 17 -8.73 14.31 -7.01
C PRO A 17 -7.79 14.59 -5.83
N LEU A 18 -7.39 15.85 -5.67
CA LEU A 18 -6.70 16.37 -4.49
C LEU A 18 -7.55 17.47 -3.85
N ILE A 19 -7.85 17.33 -2.56
CA ILE A 19 -8.57 18.34 -1.77
C ILE A 19 -7.63 18.82 -0.69
N ILE A 20 -7.40 20.13 -0.63
CA ILE A 20 -6.61 20.78 0.41
C ILE A 20 -7.55 21.63 1.25
N SER A 21 -7.59 21.34 2.55
CA SER A 21 -8.33 22.12 3.53
C SER A 21 -7.37 22.62 4.59
N LYS A 22 -7.36 23.94 4.78
CA LYS A 22 -6.68 24.61 5.89
C LYS A 22 -7.75 25.08 6.85
N GLY A 23 -7.64 24.75 8.14
CA GLY A 23 -8.70 25.03 9.13
C GLY A 23 -9.13 26.50 9.20
N SER A 24 -8.22 27.44 8.93
CA SER A 24 -8.51 28.88 8.85
C SER A 24 -8.99 29.36 7.47
N GLY A 25 -9.15 28.47 6.50
CA GLY A 25 -9.36 28.81 5.08
C GLY A 25 -8.05 29.10 4.33
N LEU A 26 -8.15 29.14 2.99
CA LEU A 26 -7.10 29.61 2.09
C LEU A 26 -7.17 31.14 1.91
N PRO A 27 -6.05 31.83 1.59
CA PRO A 27 -6.01 33.29 1.53
C PRO A 27 -7.01 33.95 0.58
N ASP A 28 -7.33 33.30 -0.55
CA ASP A 28 -8.27 33.78 -1.57
C ASP A 28 -9.70 33.25 -1.37
N GLY A 29 -9.98 32.56 -0.26
CA GLY A 29 -11.24 31.87 -0.02
C GLY A 29 -11.33 30.48 -0.65
N GLY A 30 -10.27 30.03 -1.34
CA GLY A 30 -10.18 28.74 -2.01
C GLY A 30 -10.81 28.70 -3.40
N GLY A 31 -10.82 27.52 -4.02
CA GLY A 31 -11.36 27.33 -5.37
C GLY A 31 -10.73 26.17 -6.11
N ILE A 32 -11.12 26.00 -7.37
CA ILE A 32 -10.55 24.98 -8.26
C ILE A 32 -9.19 25.49 -8.77
N ARG A 33 -8.15 24.67 -8.59
CA ARG A 33 -6.82 24.86 -9.18
C ARG A 33 -6.66 23.92 -10.37
N ARG A 34 -6.10 24.43 -11.47
CA ARG A 34 -5.90 23.67 -12.73
C ARG A 34 -4.43 23.58 -13.14
N GLN A 35 -3.55 24.21 -12.37
CA GLN A 35 -2.11 24.04 -12.49
C GLN A 35 -1.78 22.56 -12.37
N TYR A 36 -0.96 22.06 -13.30
CA TYR A 36 -0.44 20.71 -13.19
C TYR A 36 0.36 20.56 -11.90
N GLN A 37 0.12 19.50 -11.15
CA GLN A 37 0.86 19.16 -9.93
C GLN A 37 0.93 17.64 -9.83
N HIS A 38 1.96 17.14 -9.18
CA HIS A 38 2.19 15.72 -9.00
C HIS A 38 2.36 15.38 -7.51
N VAL A 39 2.18 14.10 -7.16
CA VAL A 39 2.26 13.64 -5.75
C VAL A 39 3.62 13.94 -5.12
N THR A 40 4.68 14.02 -5.94
CA THR A 40 6.03 14.37 -5.50
C THR A 40 6.13 15.79 -4.95
N ASP A 41 5.19 16.67 -5.28
CA ASP A 41 5.14 18.05 -4.79
C ASP A 41 4.55 18.18 -3.38
N LEU A 42 3.90 17.14 -2.86
CA LEU A 42 3.25 17.19 -1.55
C LEU A 42 4.25 17.36 -0.41
N LEU A 43 5.35 16.61 -0.43
CA LEU A 43 6.37 16.69 0.62
C LEU A 43 6.98 18.10 0.72
N PRO A 44 7.54 18.70 -0.34
CA PRO A 44 8.09 20.06 -0.25
C PRO A 44 7.02 21.09 0.12
N THR A 45 5.78 20.95 -0.36
CA THR A 45 4.66 21.84 0.00
C THR A 45 4.32 21.75 1.50
N ILE A 46 4.24 20.55 2.08
CA ILE A 46 3.95 20.37 3.50
C ILE A 46 5.07 20.98 4.36
N LEU A 47 6.33 20.71 4.00
CA LEU A 47 7.50 21.24 4.69
C LEU A 47 7.53 22.77 4.68
N ASP A 48 7.26 23.38 3.53
CA ASP A 48 7.13 24.84 3.36
C ASP A 48 6.01 25.40 4.27
N LEU A 49 4.84 24.77 4.29
CA LEU A 49 3.71 25.18 5.14
C LEU A 49 3.99 25.11 6.65
N VAL A 50 4.83 24.17 7.10
CA VAL A 50 5.18 24.03 8.52
C VAL A 50 6.51 24.70 8.90
N GLY A 51 7.20 25.34 7.94
CA GLY A 51 8.48 26.01 8.16
C GLY A 51 9.61 25.04 8.52
N VAL A 52 9.60 23.82 7.96
CA VAL A 52 10.64 22.81 8.18
C VAL A 52 11.49 22.66 6.92
N GLU A 53 12.81 22.72 7.07
CA GLU A 53 13.72 22.49 5.94
C GLU A 53 13.76 21.00 5.54
N MET A 54 13.89 20.73 4.24
CA MET A 54 14.05 19.37 3.78
C MET A 54 15.42 18.82 4.21
N ALA A 55 15.42 17.65 4.82
CA ALA A 55 16.65 16.99 5.23
C ALA A 55 17.50 16.65 4.00
N THR A 56 18.80 16.93 4.07
CA THR A 56 19.79 16.54 3.03
C THR A 56 20.51 15.23 3.37
N SER A 57 20.35 14.74 4.59
CA SER A 57 20.88 13.44 5.02
C SER A 57 20.02 12.81 6.13
N LYS A 58 20.09 11.48 6.25
CA LYS A 58 19.46 10.70 7.32
C LYS A 58 20.43 9.61 7.78
N GLY A 59 20.75 9.58 9.07
CA GLY A 59 21.70 8.60 9.63
C GLY A 59 23.09 8.65 8.98
N GLY A 60 23.57 9.86 8.63
CA GLY A 60 24.86 10.06 7.96
C GLY A 60 24.89 9.73 6.47
N ARG A 61 23.77 9.32 5.87
CA ARG A 61 23.67 9.04 4.43
C ARG A 61 22.95 10.19 3.71
N PRO A 62 23.45 10.68 2.57
CA PRO A 62 22.73 11.63 1.74
C PRO A 62 21.37 11.08 1.32
N VAL A 63 20.35 11.93 1.27
CA VAL A 63 19.06 11.57 0.66
C VAL A 63 19.00 12.10 -0.77
N PRO A 64 18.22 11.47 -1.68
CA PRO A 64 18.02 11.99 -3.02
C PRO A 64 17.46 13.41 -3.01
N ALA A 65 17.75 14.17 -4.07
CA ALA A 65 17.12 15.47 -4.28
C ALA A 65 15.58 15.32 -4.36
N PRO A 66 14.81 16.34 -3.98
CA PRO A 66 13.36 16.30 -4.11
C PRO A 66 12.97 16.11 -5.58
N ALA A 67 12.05 15.18 -5.84
CA ALA A 67 11.47 14.97 -7.18
C ALA A 67 10.29 15.91 -7.50
N GLY A 68 9.99 16.84 -6.61
CA GLY A 68 8.89 17.80 -6.76
C GLY A 68 9.23 19.15 -6.14
N VAL A 69 8.33 20.10 -6.31
CA VAL A 69 8.50 21.50 -5.93
C VAL A 69 7.28 21.98 -5.14
N SER A 70 7.48 22.82 -4.12
CA SER A 70 6.36 23.39 -3.35
C SER A 70 5.42 24.16 -4.27
N PHE A 71 4.11 23.95 -4.13
CA PHE A 71 3.07 24.69 -4.86
C PHE A 71 2.26 25.62 -3.96
N THR A 72 2.79 26.02 -2.80
CA THR A 72 2.12 26.97 -1.89
C THR A 72 1.65 28.25 -2.60
N ALA A 73 2.38 28.72 -3.61
CA ALA A 73 1.97 29.84 -4.47
C ALA A 73 0.60 29.59 -5.14
N SER A 74 0.40 28.42 -5.77
CA SER A 74 -0.85 28.02 -6.40
C SER A 74 -2.01 27.89 -5.40
N MET A 75 -1.72 27.69 -4.10
CA MET A 75 -2.76 27.67 -3.08
C MET A 75 -3.34 29.07 -2.80
N GLY A 76 -2.53 30.12 -2.90
CA GLY A 76 -2.94 31.50 -2.64
C GLY A 76 -3.33 32.29 -3.89
N ASP A 77 -2.95 31.83 -5.08
CA ASP A 77 -3.18 32.53 -6.35
C ASP A 77 -3.63 31.55 -7.45
N VAL A 78 -4.86 31.71 -7.92
CA VAL A 78 -5.44 30.92 -9.01
C VAL A 78 -4.75 31.16 -10.37
N SER A 79 -4.06 32.29 -10.53
CA SER A 79 -3.34 32.67 -11.74
C SER A 79 -1.86 32.26 -11.75
N ALA A 80 -1.36 31.70 -10.64
CA ALA A 80 0.00 31.20 -10.56
C ALA A 80 0.27 30.17 -11.66
N ALA A 81 1.47 30.21 -12.22
CA ALA A 81 1.94 29.17 -13.14
C ALA A 81 2.11 27.83 -12.40
N SER A 82 2.06 26.73 -13.15
CA SER A 82 2.47 25.44 -12.61
C SER A 82 3.93 25.51 -12.14
N THR A 83 4.19 25.01 -10.93
CA THR A 83 5.55 24.76 -10.42
C THR A 83 6.12 23.43 -10.90
N HIS A 84 5.33 22.63 -11.61
CA HIS A 84 5.66 21.29 -12.08
C HIS A 84 5.45 21.23 -13.61
N PRO A 85 6.43 21.70 -14.41
CA PRO A 85 6.27 21.84 -15.85
C PRO A 85 6.35 20.51 -16.59
N GLU A 86 7.01 19.50 -16.01
CA GLU A 86 7.21 18.20 -16.64
C GLU A 86 7.18 17.04 -15.63
N GLN A 87 6.72 15.87 -16.07
CA GLN A 87 6.71 14.65 -15.27
C GLN A 87 6.79 13.42 -16.18
N TYR A 88 7.70 12.50 -15.87
CA TYR A 88 7.77 11.20 -16.53
C TYR A 88 6.93 10.17 -15.77
N TYR A 89 6.48 9.15 -16.48
CA TYR A 89 5.71 8.04 -15.95
C TYR A 89 6.24 6.73 -16.51
N GLU A 90 6.41 5.74 -15.64
CA GLU A 90 6.59 4.35 -16.00
C GLU A 90 5.79 3.48 -15.04
N GLN A 91 5.03 2.52 -15.58
CA GLN A 91 4.32 1.55 -14.79
C GLN A 91 4.11 0.25 -15.59
N VAL A 92 4.79 -0.82 -15.20
CA VAL A 92 4.66 -2.15 -15.85
C VAL A 92 4.94 -2.07 -17.38
N GLY A 93 5.88 -1.23 -17.74
CA GLY A 93 6.29 -0.93 -19.11
C GLY A 93 5.37 0.04 -19.87
N HIS A 94 4.24 0.47 -19.31
CA HIS A 94 3.55 1.65 -19.83
C HIS A 94 4.41 2.88 -19.59
N ARG A 95 4.55 3.75 -20.60
CA ARG A 95 5.42 4.93 -20.56
C ARG A 95 4.60 6.18 -20.82
N GLY A 96 4.99 7.29 -20.20
CA GLY A 96 4.29 8.56 -20.37
C GLY A 96 5.19 9.74 -20.03
N MET A 97 5.06 10.83 -20.78
CA MET A 97 5.76 12.08 -20.52
C MET A 97 4.80 13.24 -20.65
N TYR A 98 4.62 13.97 -19.56
CA TYR A 98 3.97 15.26 -19.56
C TYR A 98 5.02 16.37 -19.65
N ARG A 99 4.79 17.38 -20.50
CA ARG A 99 5.52 18.65 -20.47
C ARG A 99 4.64 19.79 -20.98
N ASP A 100 4.43 20.81 -20.15
CA ASP A 100 3.78 22.08 -20.50
C ASP A 100 2.47 21.92 -21.31
N GLY A 101 1.59 21.03 -20.84
CA GLY A 101 0.30 20.77 -21.48
C GLY A 101 0.32 19.67 -22.54
N TRP A 102 1.48 19.18 -22.97
CA TRP A 102 1.59 18.05 -23.89
C TRP A 102 1.81 16.73 -23.15
N SER A 103 1.23 15.65 -23.67
CA SER A 103 1.34 14.29 -23.14
C SER A 103 1.74 13.35 -24.27
N ALA A 104 2.89 12.68 -24.15
CA ALA A 104 3.26 11.54 -24.99
C ALA A 104 3.08 10.26 -24.17
N VAL A 105 2.34 9.27 -24.66
CA VAL A 105 2.02 8.05 -23.90
C VAL A 105 2.09 6.79 -24.75
N VAL A 106 2.38 5.67 -24.10
CA VAL A 106 2.36 4.33 -24.71
C VAL A 106 1.45 3.40 -23.90
N CYS A 107 0.43 2.86 -24.56
CA CYS A 107 -0.35 1.74 -24.03
C CYS A 107 0.29 0.41 -24.42
N ARG A 108 1.27 -0.02 -23.61
CA ARG A 108 2.01 -1.26 -23.82
C ARG A 108 1.13 -2.51 -23.83
N LYS A 109 1.48 -3.45 -24.73
CA LYS A 109 1.07 -4.85 -24.68
C LYS A 109 2.17 -5.68 -24.02
N ALA A 110 1.84 -6.36 -22.92
CA ALA A 110 2.80 -7.22 -22.23
C ALA A 110 3.40 -8.29 -23.17
N ARG A 111 4.66 -8.65 -22.95
CA ARG A 111 5.43 -9.65 -23.70
C ARG A 111 5.57 -9.33 -25.19
N THR A 112 5.70 -8.05 -25.53
CA THR A 112 6.11 -7.58 -26.87
C THR A 112 7.36 -6.70 -26.76
N PRO A 113 8.21 -6.64 -27.80
CA PRO A 113 9.40 -5.80 -27.81
C PRO A 113 9.05 -4.31 -27.70
N PHE A 114 9.76 -3.57 -26.85
CA PHE A 114 9.57 -2.12 -26.70
C PHE A 114 9.82 -1.33 -27.99
N SER A 115 10.58 -1.90 -28.94
CA SER A 115 10.86 -1.30 -30.26
C SER A 115 9.65 -1.28 -31.19
N GLU A 116 8.60 -2.05 -30.91
CA GLU A 116 7.36 -2.10 -31.71
C GLU A 116 6.28 -1.16 -31.17
N GLU A 117 6.54 -0.47 -30.06
CA GLU A 117 5.56 0.39 -29.40
C GLU A 117 5.42 1.74 -30.12
N VAL A 118 4.18 2.18 -30.29
CA VAL A 118 3.84 3.46 -30.91
C VAL A 118 3.48 4.48 -29.83
N TRP A 119 4.12 5.64 -29.86
CA TRP A 119 3.80 6.76 -28.99
C TRP A 119 2.58 7.52 -29.53
N GLU A 120 1.59 7.73 -28.67
CA GLU A 120 0.50 8.66 -28.91
C GLU A 120 0.88 10.04 -28.38
N LEU A 121 0.36 11.10 -29.00
CA LEU A 121 0.56 12.49 -28.57
C LEU A 121 -0.78 13.18 -28.34
N HIS A 122 -0.91 13.89 -27.23
CA HIS A 122 -2.10 14.64 -26.87
C HIS A 122 -1.75 16.03 -26.34
N ASN A 123 -2.60 17.00 -26.64
CA ASN A 123 -2.58 18.33 -26.01
C ASN A 123 -3.65 18.35 -24.92
N LEU A 124 -3.24 18.26 -23.66
CA LEU A 124 -4.14 18.18 -22.50
C LEU A 124 -4.87 19.49 -22.18
N VAL A 125 -4.41 20.62 -22.73
CA VAL A 125 -5.09 21.92 -22.57
C VAL A 125 -6.39 21.93 -23.39
N GLU A 126 -6.34 21.35 -24.58
CA GLU A 126 -7.49 21.29 -25.51
C GLU A 126 -8.28 19.99 -25.37
N ASP A 127 -7.60 18.88 -25.12
CA ASP A 127 -8.15 17.54 -24.97
C ASP A 127 -7.59 16.85 -23.71
N PRO A 128 -8.13 17.17 -22.52
CA PRO A 128 -7.73 16.51 -21.28
C PRO A 128 -8.16 15.03 -21.21
N THR A 129 -8.90 14.53 -22.21
CA THR A 129 -9.37 13.14 -22.24
C THR A 129 -8.52 12.22 -23.11
N GLU A 130 -7.52 12.75 -23.82
CA GLU A 130 -6.64 11.99 -24.71
C GLU A 130 -7.43 11.20 -25.78
N SER A 131 -8.43 11.87 -26.34
CA SER A 131 -9.35 11.33 -27.34
C SER A 131 -8.81 11.41 -28.77
N ARG A 132 -7.99 12.43 -29.07
CA ARG A 132 -7.35 12.63 -30.38
C ARG A 132 -5.84 12.43 -30.27
N ASN A 133 -5.31 11.46 -31.01
CA ASN A 133 -3.88 11.29 -31.19
C ASN A 133 -3.36 12.25 -32.26
N LEU A 134 -2.35 13.05 -31.91
CA LEU A 134 -1.74 14.09 -32.73
C LEU A 134 -0.32 13.70 -33.21
N ALA A 135 0.11 12.46 -32.98
CA ALA A 135 1.49 12.02 -33.25
C ALA A 135 1.89 12.21 -34.72
N ASP A 136 0.99 11.88 -35.66
CA ASP A 136 1.25 12.04 -37.10
C ASP A 136 1.27 13.52 -37.53
N GLU A 137 0.59 14.40 -36.79
CA GLU A 137 0.51 15.84 -37.06
C GLU A 137 1.72 16.60 -36.51
N TYR A 138 2.32 16.12 -35.41
CA TYR A 138 3.46 16.77 -34.73
C TYR A 138 4.56 15.76 -34.37
N PRO A 139 5.19 15.10 -35.36
CA PRO A 139 6.19 14.06 -35.12
C PRO A 139 7.43 14.60 -34.39
N GLU A 140 7.81 15.86 -34.60
CA GLU A 140 8.89 16.52 -33.88
C GLU A 140 8.58 16.70 -32.39
N LYS A 141 7.31 16.96 -32.03
CA LYS A 141 6.87 17.05 -30.63
C LYS A 141 6.90 15.68 -29.96
N VAL A 142 6.54 14.61 -30.68
CA VAL A 142 6.70 13.23 -30.19
C VAL A 142 8.17 12.97 -29.86
N ALA A 143 9.08 13.21 -30.82
CA ALA A 143 10.51 12.97 -30.63
C ALA A 143 11.06 13.75 -29.41
N GLU A 144 10.68 15.02 -29.27
CA GLU A 144 11.07 15.86 -28.13
C GLU A 144 10.67 15.25 -26.78
N LEU A 145 9.42 14.78 -26.65
CA LEU A 145 8.89 14.22 -25.41
C LEU A 145 9.44 12.81 -25.14
N VAL A 146 9.68 12.01 -26.17
CA VAL A 146 10.31 10.69 -26.03
C VAL A 146 11.75 10.83 -25.54
N GLU A 147 12.53 11.73 -26.12
CA GLU A 147 13.89 11.99 -25.65
C GLU A 147 13.91 12.53 -24.21
N ALA A 148 12.93 13.37 -23.86
CA ALA A 148 12.77 13.84 -22.49
C ALA A 148 12.45 12.71 -21.51
N TRP A 149 11.56 11.80 -21.91
CA TRP A 149 11.24 10.61 -21.13
C TRP A 149 12.47 9.75 -20.90
N GLU A 150 13.26 9.47 -21.93
CA GLU A 150 14.49 8.67 -21.85
C GLU A 150 15.51 9.29 -20.87
N ARG A 151 15.72 10.62 -20.94
CA ARG A 151 16.60 11.31 -19.99
C ARG A 151 16.10 11.19 -18.55
N ALA A 152 14.81 11.38 -18.34
CA ALA A 152 14.20 11.23 -17.02
C ALA A 152 14.28 9.78 -16.51
N ALA A 153 14.06 8.79 -17.39
CA ALA A 153 14.14 7.38 -17.08
C ALA A 153 15.53 6.96 -16.59
N TRP A 154 16.60 7.42 -17.26
CA TRP A 154 17.97 7.20 -16.80
C TRP A 154 18.27 7.90 -15.47
N ALA A 155 17.88 9.16 -15.34
CA ALA A 155 18.11 9.93 -14.12
C ALA A 155 17.42 9.32 -12.89
N ASN A 156 16.29 8.64 -13.09
CA ASN A 156 15.45 8.07 -12.03
C ASN A 156 15.48 6.53 -11.97
N GLN A 157 16.49 5.89 -12.55
CA GLN A 157 16.74 4.45 -12.43
C GLN A 157 15.55 3.57 -12.86
N VAL A 158 14.82 3.99 -13.90
CA VAL A 158 13.68 3.23 -14.46
C VAL A 158 14.14 1.94 -15.15
N PHE A 159 15.37 1.92 -15.67
CA PHE A 159 15.90 0.75 -16.35
C PHE A 159 16.46 -0.32 -15.38
N PRO A 160 16.34 -1.62 -15.72
CA PRO A 160 15.74 -2.17 -16.94
C PRO A 160 14.21 -2.19 -16.89
N LEU A 161 13.56 -2.03 -18.05
CA LEU A 161 12.11 -2.15 -18.16
C LEU A 161 11.66 -3.61 -18.04
N ASP A 162 10.50 -3.83 -17.41
CA ASP A 162 9.88 -5.14 -17.30
C ASP A 162 9.03 -5.45 -18.54
N GLU A 163 9.39 -6.53 -19.25
CA GLU A 163 8.63 -6.99 -20.41
C GLU A 163 7.25 -7.57 -20.04
N GLY A 164 6.87 -7.62 -18.77
CA GLY A 164 5.61 -8.21 -18.31
C GLY A 164 5.71 -9.73 -18.15
N ASN A 165 6.93 -10.23 -17.97
CA ASN A 165 7.21 -11.64 -17.64
C ASN A 165 7.17 -11.90 -16.13
N ASN A 166 6.99 -10.85 -15.31
CA ASN A 166 6.89 -10.91 -13.85
C ASN A 166 8.13 -11.49 -13.14
N VAL A 167 9.27 -11.61 -13.82
CA VAL A 167 10.52 -12.09 -13.20
C VAL A 167 10.95 -11.15 -12.07
N LYS A 168 10.67 -9.85 -12.17
CA LYS A 168 10.91 -8.90 -11.06
C LYS A 168 10.23 -9.29 -9.74
N ASN A 169 9.11 -10.03 -9.81
CA ASN A 169 8.40 -10.49 -8.61
C ASN A 169 9.13 -11.65 -7.92
N LEU A 170 10.07 -12.31 -8.60
CA LEU A 170 10.95 -13.36 -8.08
C LEU A 170 12.28 -12.82 -7.57
N LEU A 171 12.76 -11.75 -8.21
CA LEU A 171 13.98 -11.07 -7.79
C LEU A 171 13.69 -10.36 -6.48
N ARG A 172 13.92 -11.06 -5.36
CA ARG A 172 13.89 -10.49 -4.02
C ARG A 172 15.24 -9.82 -3.77
N PRO A 173 15.29 -8.49 -3.69
CA PRO A 173 16.53 -7.84 -3.32
C PRO A 173 16.92 -8.22 -1.89
N PRO A 174 18.21 -8.34 -1.57
CA PRO A 174 18.66 -8.73 -0.24
C PRO A 174 18.20 -7.76 0.86
N TRP A 175 17.94 -6.49 0.54
CA TRP A 175 17.41 -5.52 1.51
C TRP A 175 15.94 -5.75 1.90
N ASN A 176 15.23 -6.68 1.24
CA ASN A 176 13.89 -7.08 1.68
C ASN A 176 13.94 -8.05 2.88
N ALA A 177 15.10 -8.60 3.25
CA ALA A 177 15.23 -9.44 4.43
C ALA A 177 14.75 -8.72 5.72
N ASP A 178 15.03 -7.42 5.82
CA ASP A 178 14.56 -6.59 6.94
C ASP A 178 13.02 -6.49 6.98
N THR A 179 12.36 -6.68 5.84
CA THR A 179 10.89 -6.68 5.74
C THR A 179 10.24 -8.01 6.13
N GLU A 180 11.03 -9.05 6.39
CA GLU A 180 10.59 -10.34 6.92
C GLU A 180 11.04 -10.58 8.37
N ALA A 181 11.84 -9.66 8.94
CA ALA A 181 12.30 -9.74 10.32
C ALA A 181 11.18 -9.43 11.32
N GLU A 182 11.35 -9.90 12.56
CA GLU A 182 10.49 -9.56 13.72
C GLU A 182 10.21 -8.04 13.75
N ALA A 183 8.95 -7.69 14.01
CA ALA A 183 8.51 -6.30 14.05
C ALA A 183 7.68 -6.02 15.29
N ARG A 184 7.96 -4.88 15.94
CA ARG A 184 7.21 -4.40 17.11
C ARG A 184 6.50 -3.09 16.78
N PHE A 185 5.20 -3.07 17.02
CA PHE A 185 4.32 -1.93 16.77
C PHE A 185 3.74 -1.42 18.09
N ARG A 186 3.67 -0.10 18.25
CA ARG A 186 3.09 0.55 19.45
C ARG A 186 1.70 1.11 19.13
N PRO A 187 0.77 1.15 20.10
CA PRO A 187 -0.49 1.85 19.90
C PRO A 187 -0.26 3.33 19.53
N GLY A 188 -1.18 3.89 18.78
CA GLY A 188 -1.06 5.27 18.26
C GLY A 188 -0.17 5.40 17.02
N SER A 189 0.61 4.38 16.65
CA SER A 189 1.34 4.37 15.38
C SER A 189 0.37 4.37 14.18
N PRO A 190 0.74 4.97 13.02
CA PRO A 190 -0.01 4.81 11.79
C PRO A 190 -0.16 3.33 11.40
N THR A 191 -1.18 3.01 10.61
CA THR A 191 -1.36 1.67 10.02
C THR A 191 -0.09 1.27 9.28
N THR A 192 0.48 0.11 9.62
CA THR A 192 1.63 -0.45 8.90
C THR A 192 1.23 -0.67 7.44
N GLU A 193 2.12 -0.36 6.50
CA GLU A 193 1.81 -0.49 5.09
C GLU A 193 1.72 -1.97 4.65
N ARG A 194 0.92 -2.21 3.61
CA ARG A 194 0.46 -3.55 3.18
C ARG A 194 1.60 -4.51 2.84
N TYR A 195 2.67 -4.04 2.20
CA TYR A 195 3.75 -4.90 1.77
C TYR A 195 4.49 -5.49 2.98
N ARG A 196 4.96 -4.64 3.90
CA ARG A 196 5.61 -5.06 5.14
C ARG A 196 4.70 -5.92 6.00
N SER A 197 3.42 -5.56 6.16
CA SER A 197 2.51 -6.36 6.96
C SER A 197 2.29 -7.75 6.38
N LEU A 198 2.16 -7.87 5.06
CA LEU A 198 2.03 -9.14 4.37
C LEU A 198 3.28 -10.02 4.51
N GLN A 199 4.48 -9.45 4.42
CA GLN A 199 5.73 -10.21 4.59
C GLN A 199 5.85 -10.90 5.96
N LEU A 200 5.12 -10.41 6.98
CA LEU A 200 5.13 -11.03 8.31
C LEU A 200 4.30 -12.32 8.40
N VAL A 201 3.38 -12.55 7.45
CA VAL A 201 2.36 -13.61 7.54
C VAL A 201 2.24 -14.49 6.29
N ASP A 202 2.68 -14.01 5.13
CA ASP A 202 2.44 -14.66 3.86
C ASP A 202 3.17 -15.99 3.72
N SER A 203 2.40 -17.04 3.44
CA SER A 203 2.91 -18.39 3.17
C SER A 203 3.84 -18.93 4.25
N ARG A 204 3.61 -18.57 5.52
CA ARG A 204 4.40 -19.01 6.68
C ARG A 204 3.59 -19.12 7.96
N SER A 205 4.14 -19.86 8.90
CA SER A 205 3.75 -19.79 10.31
C SER A 205 4.17 -18.44 10.89
N PHE A 206 3.45 -17.94 11.89
CA PHE A 206 3.81 -16.70 12.59
C PHE A 206 3.15 -16.63 13.97
N GLU A 207 3.72 -15.81 14.85
CA GLU A 207 3.09 -15.44 16.11
C GLU A 207 2.83 -13.94 16.19
N VAL A 208 1.70 -13.56 16.80
CA VAL A 208 1.37 -12.19 17.17
C VAL A 208 1.21 -12.13 18.68
N GLU A 209 2.19 -11.54 19.35
CA GLU A 209 2.18 -11.31 20.79
C GLU A 209 1.66 -9.90 21.08
N VAL A 210 0.61 -9.81 21.90
CA VAL A 210 0.03 -8.58 22.43
C VAL A 210 0.48 -8.44 23.88
N SER A 211 1.27 -7.41 24.18
CA SER A 211 1.71 -7.07 25.54
C SER A 211 0.83 -5.95 26.10
N LEU A 212 0.15 -6.20 27.20
CA LEU A 212 -0.92 -5.33 27.73
C LEU A 212 -1.02 -5.42 29.26
N GLU A 213 -1.88 -4.58 29.85
CA GLU A 213 -2.36 -4.77 31.23
C GLU A 213 -3.89 -4.71 31.19
N VAL A 214 -4.55 -5.80 31.57
CA VAL A 214 -6.01 -5.90 31.57
C VAL A 214 -6.57 -5.49 32.93
N ALA A 215 -7.47 -4.51 32.95
CA ALA A 215 -8.32 -4.21 34.11
C ALA A 215 -9.77 -4.71 33.91
N ASP A 216 -10.52 -4.82 35.00
CA ASP A 216 -11.93 -5.17 34.94
C ASP A 216 -12.72 -4.16 34.09
N GLY A 217 -13.45 -4.66 33.09
CA GLY A 217 -14.25 -3.85 32.19
C GLY A 217 -13.51 -3.33 30.96
N ASP A 218 -12.21 -3.60 30.82
CA ASP A 218 -11.48 -3.26 29.61
C ASP A 218 -12.03 -3.98 28.38
N ARG A 219 -12.06 -3.24 27.26
CA ARG A 219 -12.65 -3.70 26.01
C ARG A 219 -12.03 -2.99 24.82
N GLY A 220 -12.18 -3.58 23.64
CA GLY A 220 -11.72 -2.99 22.38
C GLY A 220 -10.89 -3.93 21.53
N THR A 221 -10.47 -3.44 20.37
CA THR A 221 -9.55 -4.13 19.45
C THR A 221 -8.12 -4.02 19.95
N LEU A 222 -7.45 -5.16 20.09
CA LEU A 222 -6.04 -5.25 20.49
C LEU A 222 -5.11 -5.10 19.28
N VAL A 223 -5.43 -5.83 18.21
CA VAL A 223 -4.71 -5.77 16.92
C VAL A 223 -5.66 -6.18 15.80
N ALA A 224 -5.52 -5.53 14.65
CA ALA A 224 -6.18 -5.92 13.41
C ALA A 224 -5.17 -5.92 12.27
N HIS A 225 -5.18 -6.96 11.44
CA HIS A 225 -4.42 -7.03 10.20
C HIS A 225 -5.37 -7.42 9.07
N GLY A 226 -5.73 -6.45 8.22
CA GLY A 226 -6.61 -6.68 7.09
C GLY A 226 -7.88 -5.86 7.08
N ASP A 227 -8.83 -6.35 6.30
CA ASP A 227 -10.14 -5.72 6.07
C ASP A 227 -11.21 -6.77 5.70
N GLN A 228 -12.32 -6.30 5.12
CA GLN A 228 -13.44 -7.13 4.71
C GLN A 228 -13.09 -8.16 3.62
N GLY A 229 -12.03 -7.92 2.84
CA GLY A 229 -11.53 -8.84 1.82
C GLY A 229 -10.68 -9.98 2.38
N GLY A 230 -10.22 -9.86 3.62
CA GLY A 230 -9.49 -10.89 4.35
C GLY A 230 -8.57 -10.31 5.41
N GLY A 231 -8.31 -11.08 6.47
CA GLY A 231 -7.55 -10.60 7.62
C GLY A 231 -7.86 -11.33 8.91
N TYR A 232 -7.35 -10.81 10.02
CA TYR A 232 -7.76 -11.22 11.36
C TYR A 232 -7.74 -10.05 12.33
N ALA A 233 -8.51 -10.16 13.41
CA ALA A 233 -8.52 -9.20 14.49
C ALA A 233 -8.68 -9.89 15.85
N LEU A 234 -7.94 -9.43 16.84
CA LEU A 234 -8.13 -9.78 18.24
C LEU A 234 -8.86 -8.62 18.94
N TYR A 235 -9.90 -8.95 19.70
CA TYR A 235 -10.66 -7.97 20.47
C TYR A 235 -11.18 -8.56 21.77
N VAL A 236 -11.47 -7.68 22.73
CA VAL A 236 -12.13 -8.04 23.99
C VAL A 236 -13.51 -7.42 24.01
N VAL A 237 -14.52 -8.27 24.20
CA VAL A 237 -15.93 -7.87 24.29
C VAL A 237 -16.54 -8.56 25.49
N ASP A 238 -17.24 -7.79 26.33
CA ASP A 238 -17.96 -8.30 27.50
C ASP A 238 -17.05 -9.18 28.41
N GLY A 239 -15.77 -8.79 28.55
CA GLY A 239 -14.75 -9.48 29.35
C GLY A 239 -14.20 -10.77 28.73
N ARG A 240 -14.45 -11.03 27.44
CA ARG A 240 -14.00 -12.23 26.73
C ARG A 240 -13.03 -11.89 25.61
N LEU A 241 -11.98 -12.70 25.47
CA LEU A 241 -11.04 -12.62 24.34
C LEU A 241 -11.64 -13.31 23.12
N LEU A 242 -11.67 -12.61 21.98
CA LEU A 242 -12.21 -13.13 20.73
C LEU A 242 -11.20 -12.91 19.60
N LEU A 243 -11.10 -13.89 18.72
CA LEU A 243 -10.43 -13.80 17.42
C LEU A 243 -11.46 -13.84 16.31
N ALA A 244 -11.46 -12.83 15.44
CA ALA A 244 -12.06 -12.95 14.12
C ALA A 244 -10.98 -13.34 13.10
N TRP A 245 -11.24 -14.39 12.33
CA TRP A 245 -10.48 -14.75 11.14
C TRP A 245 -11.37 -14.60 9.91
N ASN A 246 -11.02 -13.67 9.03
CA ASN A 246 -11.70 -13.42 7.77
C ASN A 246 -10.96 -14.13 6.63
N GLY A 247 -11.40 -15.34 6.29
CA GLY A 247 -10.91 -16.11 5.15
C GLY A 247 -11.64 -15.73 3.87
N TYR A 248 -11.36 -14.55 3.31
CA TYR A 248 -11.92 -14.07 2.04
C TYR A 248 -13.44 -13.86 2.04
N GLY A 249 -13.96 -13.26 3.12
CA GLY A 249 -15.39 -13.05 3.38
C GLY A 249 -16.05 -14.16 4.19
N CYS A 250 -15.37 -15.29 4.39
CA CYS A 250 -15.82 -16.35 5.29
C CYS A 250 -15.26 -16.11 6.70
N MET A 251 -16.13 -15.67 7.62
CA MET A 251 -15.73 -15.35 8.99
C MET A 251 -15.74 -16.59 9.88
N THR A 252 -14.62 -16.83 10.57
CA THR A 252 -14.55 -17.73 11.72
C THR A 252 -14.28 -16.91 12.97
N GLU A 253 -15.12 -17.04 13.99
CA GLU A 253 -14.87 -16.47 15.31
C GLU A 253 -14.40 -17.58 16.27
N VAL A 254 -13.34 -17.30 17.02
CA VAL A 254 -12.81 -18.18 18.05
C VAL A 254 -12.94 -17.47 19.39
N ASP A 255 -13.70 -18.07 20.31
CA ASP A 255 -13.89 -17.56 21.67
C ASP A 255 -12.81 -18.13 22.60
N GLY A 256 -11.88 -17.27 23.01
CA GLY A 256 -10.81 -17.56 23.96
C GLY A 256 -11.26 -17.60 25.42
N GLY A 257 -12.53 -17.31 25.70
CA GLY A 257 -13.10 -17.31 27.03
C GLY A 257 -12.86 -16.03 27.82
N PRO A 258 -13.17 -16.03 29.13
CA PRO A 258 -12.98 -14.87 30.00
C PRO A 258 -11.52 -14.45 30.09
N LEU A 259 -11.28 -13.14 30.02
CA LEU A 259 -9.95 -12.54 30.18
C LEU A 259 -9.84 -11.96 31.59
N ALA A 260 -8.88 -12.46 32.37
CA ALA A 260 -8.73 -12.06 33.77
C ALA A 260 -8.03 -10.70 33.89
N ALA A 261 -8.40 -9.92 34.91
CA ALA A 261 -7.62 -8.76 35.31
C ALA A 261 -6.19 -9.19 35.70
N GLY A 262 -5.21 -8.39 35.29
CA GLY A 262 -3.79 -8.69 35.47
C GLY A 262 -3.18 -9.56 34.36
N THR A 263 -3.95 -10.02 33.36
CA THR A 263 -3.38 -10.63 32.16
C THR A 263 -2.39 -9.68 31.51
N SER A 264 -1.24 -10.24 31.13
CA SER A 264 -0.08 -9.47 30.67
C SER A 264 0.32 -9.79 29.22
N SER A 265 -0.08 -10.96 28.73
CA SER A 265 0.27 -11.45 27.39
C SER A 265 -0.88 -12.22 26.74
N ILE A 266 -1.15 -11.91 25.48
CA ILE A 266 -2.02 -12.69 24.59
C ILE A 266 -1.23 -13.03 23.33
N ILE A 267 -1.20 -14.29 22.92
CA ILE A 267 -0.50 -14.74 21.72
C ILE A 267 -1.49 -15.41 20.77
N LEU A 268 -1.54 -14.93 19.53
CA LEU A 268 -2.10 -15.66 18.40
C LEU A 268 -0.95 -16.41 17.72
N ALA A 269 -0.91 -17.73 17.86
CA ALA A 269 0.03 -18.60 17.18
C ALA A 269 -0.62 -19.19 15.93
N VAL A 270 0.01 -19.03 14.77
CA VAL A 270 -0.48 -19.50 13.48
C VAL A 270 0.53 -20.46 12.88
N GLU A 271 0.08 -21.67 12.57
CA GLU A 271 0.87 -22.70 11.91
C GLU A 271 0.41 -22.85 10.46
N ALA A 272 1.31 -22.66 9.50
CA ALA A 272 1.04 -22.92 8.10
C ALA A 272 1.31 -24.39 7.75
N VAL A 273 0.23 -25.16 7.61
CA VAL A 273 0.28 -26.62 7.37
C VAL A 273 0.38 -26.97 5.88
N GLY A 274 0.48 -25.96 5.02
CA GLY A 274 0.46 -26.10 3.56
C GLY A 274 -0.96 -26.10 3.00
N ASN A 275 -1.11 -26.27 1.70
CA ASN A 275 -2.44 -26.31 1.06
C ASN A 275 -3.29 -25.04 1.21
N LEU A 276 -2.64 -23.88 1.37
CA LEU A 276 -3.29 -22.60 1.72
C LEU A 276 -4.17 -22.73 2.97
N SER A 277 -3.73 -23.55 3.92
CA SER A 277 -4.41 -23.80 5.17
C SER A 277 -3.51 -23.44 6.34
N VAL A 278 -4.12 -22.89 7.39
CA VAL A 278 -3.46 -22.59 8.66
C VAL A 278 -4.25 -23.10 9.85
N HIS A 279 -3.53 -23.48 10.90
CA HIS A 279 -4.08 -23.77 12.22
C HIS A 279 -3.75 -22.61 13.15
N VAL A 280 -4.69 -22.22 14.02
CA VAL A 280 -4.52 -21.10 14.94
C VAL A 280 -4.78 -21.53 16.37
N ASP A 281 -3.93 -21.08 17.29
CA ASP A 281 -4.11 -21.22 18.74
C ASP A 281 -4.03 -19.85 19.40
N LEU A 282 -4.96 -19.57 20.31
CA LEU A 282 -4.93 -18.43 21.20
C LEU A 282 -4.34 -18.86 22.55
N ARG A 283 -3.33 -18.12 23.00
CA ARG A 283 -2.71 -18.30 24.31
C ARG A 283 -2.91 -17.05 25.16
N VAL A 284 -3.21 -17.23 26.44
CA VAL A 284 -3.25 -16.18 27.46
C VAL A 284 -2.23 -16.56 28.53
N ASP A 285 -1.25 -15.68 28.76
CA ASP A 285 -0.13 -15.91 29.68
C ASP A 285 0.45 -17.35 29.51
N GLU A 286 0.86 -17.67 28.26
CA GLU A 286 1.40 -18.97 27.81
C GLU A 286 0.42 -20.17 27.76
N THR A 287 -0.78 -20.05 28.30
CA THR A 287 -1.77 -21.14 28.31
C THR A 287 -2.65 -21.10 27.09
N VAL A 288 -2.74 -22.20 26.31
CA VAL A 288 -3.69 -22.31 25.19
C VAL A 288 -5.12 -22.32 25.73
N VAL A 289 -5.93 -21.35 25.31
CA VAL A 289 -7.32 -21.18 25.75
C VAL A 289 -8.35 -21.56 24.68
N ALA A 290 -7.98 -21.42 23.40
CA ALA A 290 -8.84 -21.78 22.27
C ALA A 290 -8.01 -21.94 20.99
N GLY A 291 -8.63 -22.46 19.95
CA GLY A 291 -8.00 -22.57 18.63
C GLY A 291 -8.99 -22.97 17.55
N ALA A 292 -8.56 -22.85 16.31
CA ALA A 292 -9.29 -23.34 15.15
C ALA A 292 -8.32 -24.01 14.17
N ARG A 293 -8.86 -24.86 13.31
CA ARG A 293 -8.09 -25.66 12.36
C ARG A 293 -8.65 -25.44 10.96
N ASP A 294 -7.80 -25.73 9.98
CA ASP A 294 -8.10 -25.66 8.56
C ASP A 294 -8.69 -24.32 8.10
N LEU A 295 -8.18 -23.22 8.65
CA LEU A 295 -8.56 -21.88 8.23
C LEU A 295 -7.85 -21.51 6.92
N PRO A 296 -8.47 -20.74 6.02
CA PRO A 296 -7.79 -20.26 4.82
C PRO A 296 -6.57 -19.41 5.17
N ALA A 297 -5.41 -19.75 4.61
CA ALA A 297 -4.21 -18.94 4.71
C ALA A 297 -4.43 -17.58 4.04
N LEU A 298 -3.89 -16.53 4.66
CA LEU A 298 -3.98 -15.17 4.17
C LEU A 298 -2.74 -14.88 3.30
N THR A 299 -2.95 -14.60 2.02
CA THR A 299 -1.87 -14.44 1.04
C THR A 299 -2.21 -13.42 -0.04
N ALA A 300 -1.22 -13.07 -0.86
CA ALA A 300 -1.31 -12.19 -2.02
C ALA A 300 -1.81 -10.77 -1.69
N ILE A 301 -3.10 -10.51 -1.89
CA ILE A 301 -3.71 -9.18 -1.74
C ILE A 301 -4.68 -9.16 -0.54
N ALA A 302 -4.85 -10.27 0.18
CA ALA A 302 -5.66 -10.35 1.39
C ALA A 302 -4.79 -10.93 2.53
N PRO A 303 -4.32 -10.08 3.46
CA PRO A 303 -4.98 -8.85 3.89
C PRO A 303 -4.59 -7.62 3.04
N PHE A 304 -5.57 -6.82 2.60
CA PHE A 304 -5.29 -5.64 1.78
C PHE A 304 -4.91 -4.42 2.61
N GLN A 305 -5.60 -4.21 3.72
CA GLN A 305 -5.18 -3.28 4.76
C GLN A 305 -4.09 -3.89 5.64
N GLY A 306 -3.16 -3.06 6.11
CA GLY A 306 -2.07 -3.52 6.95
C GLY A 306 -2.44 -3.64 8.43
N ILE A 307 -1.47 -3.44 9.31
CA ILE A 307 -1.63 -3.69 10.75
C ILE A 307 -2.00 -2.41 11.49
N ASP A 308 -3.08 -2.45 12.26
CA ASP A 308 -3.43 -1.46 13.27
C ASP A 308 -3.32 -2.06 14.68
N VAL A 309 -2.83 -1.27 15.64
CA VAL A 309 -2.61 -1.67 17.04
C VAL A 309 -3.49 -0.84 17.97
N GLY A 310 -4.28 -1.53 18.80
CA GLY A 310 -5.22 -0.93 19.75
C GLY A 310 -6.49 -0.38 19.12
N ILE A 311 -6.73 -0.64 17.82
CA ILE A 311 -7.85 -0.09 17.05
C ILE A 311 -7.97 -0.82 15.70
N ASP A 312 -9.15 -0.81 15.09
CA ASP A 312 -9.38 -1.14 13.67
C ASP A 312 -9.93 0.13 12.99
N ARG A 313 -9.09 0.83 12.21
CA ARG A 313 -9.36 2.23 11.81
C ARG A 313 -10.18 2.38 10.54
N ARG A 314 -10.03 1.45 9.60
CA ARG A 314 -10.43 1.65 8.20
C ARG A 314 -11.60 0.74 7.85
N SER A 315 -11.40 -0.16 6.89
CA SER A 315 -12.42 -1.14 6.55
C SER A 315 -12.28 -2.27 7.56
N PRO A 316 -13.33 -2.61 8.31
CA PRO A 316 -13.18 -3.53 9.42
C PRO A 316 -12.83 -4.93 8.92
N VAL A 317 -12.07 -5.67 9.73
CA VAL A 317 -11.96 -7.13 9.56
C VAL A 317 -13.29 -7.82 9.90
N SER A 318 -13.98 -7.35 10.94
CA SER A 318 -15.27 -7.87 11.40
C SER A 318 -16.37 -6.81 11.37
N TRP A 319 -17.31 -6.96 10.44
CA TRP A 319 -18.48 -6.08 10.35
C TRP A 319 -19.37 -6.16 11.59
N THR A 320 -19.52 -7.34 12.20
CA THR A 320 -20.27 -7.52 13.45
C THR A 320 -19.76 -6.60 14.57
N ILE A 321 -18.43 -6.49 14.72
CA ILE A 321 -17.81 -5.59 15.71
C ILE A 321 -17.96 -4.12 15.29
N ARG A 322 -17.74 -3.83 14.01
CA ARG A 322 -17.89 -2.47 13.46
C ARG A 322 -19.29 -1.91 13.65
N GLU A 323 -20.33 -2.68 13.38
CA GLU A 323 -21.72 -2.26 13.49
C GLU A 323 -22.14 -2.05 14.95
N ARG A 324 -21.67 -2.91 15.85
CA ARG A 324 -22.02 -2.83 17.28
C ARG A 324 -21.30 -1.70 18.01
N TYR A 325 -20.05 -1.41 17.65
CA TYR A 325 -19.17 -0.51 18.43
C TYR A 325 -18.56 0.65 17.65
N GLY A 326 -18.73 0.71 16.33
CA GLY A 326 -18.04 1.67 15.48
C GLY A 326 -16.53 1.41 15.44
N THR A 327 -15.73 2.46 15.67
CA THR A 327 -14.28 2.31 15.82
C THR A 327 -13.98 1.85 17.23
N PHE A 328 -13.78 0.54 17.41
CA PHE A 328 -13.68 -0.11 18.72
C PHE A 328 -12.25 -0.07 19.28
N GLY A 329 -11.77 1.12 19.66
CA GLY A 329 -10.44 1.27 20.25
C GLY A 329 -10.31 0.59 21.62
N TRP A 330 -9.12 0.04 21.91
CA TRP A 330 -8.76 -0.49 23.22
C TRP A 330 -8.87 0.57 24.31
N SER A 331 -9.54 0.25 25.42
CA SER A 331 -9.74 1.16 26.56
C SER A 331 -8.60 1.14 27.58
N GLY A 332 -7.88 0.01 27.68
CA GLY A 332 -6.88 -0.23 28.70
C GLY A 332 -5.46 0.16 28.29
N ILE A 333 -4.48 -0.36 29.01
CA ILE A 333 -3.06 -0.17 28.69
C ILE A 333 -2.64 -1.26 27.69
N LEU A 334 -2.10 -0.83 26.56
CA LEU A 334 -1.48 -1.69 25.54
C LEU A 334 -0.05 -1.22 25.35
N HIS A 335 0.94 -2.07 25.61
CA HIS A 335 2.34 -1.67 25.53
C HIS A 335 2.84 -1.72 24.09
N HIS A 336 2.62 -2.86 23.43
CA HIS A 336 3.02 -3.10 22.06
C HIS A 336 2.43 -4.42 21.53
N VAL A 337 2.52 -4.60 20.22
CA VAL A 337 2.27 -5.87 19.52
C VAL A 337 3.52 -6.27 18.77
N THR A 338 4.01 -7.50 18.99
CA THR A 338 5.18 -8.07 18.32
C THR A 338 4.75 -9.16 17.36
N TYR A 339 5.19 -9.05 16.11
CA TYR A 339 5.02 -10.06 15.08
C TYR A 339 6.31 -10.85 14.91
N ARG A 340 6.23 -12.18 15.01
CA ARG A 340 7.35 -13.12 14.80
C ARG A 340 7.06 -14.02 13.62
N PRO A 341 7.61 -13.70 12.43
CA PRO A 341 7.53 -14.59 11.28
C PRO A 341 8.28 -15.89 11.56
N GLY A 342 7.64 -17.03 11.30
CA GLY A 342 8.20 -18.36 11.45
C GLY A 342 8.53 -19.01 10.11
N GLU A 343 8.60 -20.34 10.11
CA GLU A 343 8.91 -21.16 8.95
C GLU A 343 7.89 -20.99 7.81
N LEU A 344 8.37 -21.03 6.57
CA LEU A 344 7.51 -21.07 5.38
C LEU A 344 6.64 -22.34 5.39
N ALA A 345 5.46 -22.24 4.79
CA ALA A 345 4.59 -23.38 4.55
C ALA A 345 5.34 -24.46 3.72
N PRO A 346 5.09 -25.76 3.96
CA PRO A 346 5.78 -26.84 3.27
C PRO A 346 5.77 -26.77 1.73
N ASP A 347 4.77 -26.12 1.15
CA ASP A 347 4.53 -26.01 -0.29
C ASP A 347 4.71 -24.58 -0.87
N ALA A 348 5.19 -23.63 -0.07
CA ALA A 348 5.30 -22.22 -0.45
C ALA A 348 6.11 -21.99 -1.75
N GLY A 349 7.22 -22.73 -1.94
CA GLY A 349 8.07 -22.62 -3.12
C GLY A 349 7.56 -23.35 -4.37
N GLN A 350 6.79 -24.42 -4.21
CA GLN A 350 6.34 -25.26 -5.34
C GLN A 350 5.22 -24.57 -6.12
N ARG A 351 4.22 -24.02 -5.42
CA ARG A 351 3.05 -23.37 -6.05
C ARG A 351 3.41 -22.26 -7.03
N TRP A 352 4.31 -21.36 -6.64
CA TRP A 352 4.63 -20.19 -7.45
C TRP A 352 5.51 -20.56 -8.65
N LEU A 353 6.43 -21.50 -8.48
CA LEU A 353 7.22 -22.05 -9.59
C LEU A 353 6.32 -22.77 -10.61
N ASP A 354 5.29 -23.48 -10.15
CA ASP A 354 4.37 -24.17 -11.04
C ASP A 354 3.46 -23.18 -11.81
N VAL A 355 2.96 -22.12 -11.16
CA VAL A 355 2.28 -21.00 -11.85
C VAL A 355 3.17 -20.38 -12.93
N LEU A 356 4.46 -20.21 -12.64
CA LEU A 356 5.43 -19.65 -13.60
C LEU A 356 5.76 -20.61 -14.74
N ARG A 357 5.91 -21.91 -14.43
CA ARG A 357 6.10 -22.96 -15.45
C ARG A 357 4.90 -23.02 -16.38
N GLU A 358 3.67 -23.06 -15.85
CA GLU A 358 2.44 -23.01 -16.65
C GLU A 358 2.31 -21.71 -17.45
N SER A 359 2.80 -20.59 -16.93
CA SER A 359 2.82 -19.33 -17.67
C SER A 359 3.92 -19.25 -18.72
N GLY A 360 5.01 -20.00 -18.57
CA GLY A 360 6.14 -20.06 -19.50
C GLY A 360 5.90 -21.05 -20.65
N THR A 361 5.34 -22.23 -20.36
CA THR A 361 5.04 -23.27 -21.35
C THR A 361 3.93 -22.92 -22.33
N LYS A 362 3.14 -21.87 -22.06
CA LYS A 362 2.15 -21.34 -23.02
C LYS A 362 2.75 -20.52 -24.17
N TYR A 363 4.06 -20.31 -24.15
CA TYR A 363 4.78 -19.47 -25.11
C TYR A 363 6.03 -20.16 -25.68
N GLU A 364 6.15 -21.48 -25.45
CA GLU A 364 6.82 -22.42 -26.37
C GLU A 364 5.76 -23.01 -27.31
#